data_AF-A0A2V5TM25-F1
#
_entry.id   AF-A0A2V5TM25-F1
#
_cell.length_a   1.000
_cell.length_b   1.000
_cell.length_c   1.000
_cell.angle_alpha   90.00
_cell.angle_beta   90.00
_cell.angle_gamma   90.00
#
_symmetry.space_group_name_H-M   'P 1'
#
loop_
_entity.id
_entity.type
_entity.pdbx_description
1 polymer ?
#
loop_
_entity_poly.entity_id
_entity_poly.type
_entity_poly.pdbx_seq_one_letter_code
_entity_poly.pdbx_strand_id
1 'polypeptide(L)'
;MGEEKAIETFERGAIDYVLKSRLSKLVPVVQRAVREARERAERLKQEQVLRESEERFRALVEGVKDYAICMLDREGRVSSWNTGAEWIKGYQASEIIGRHFSCFYPREAIASGLPERALARAIVEGRFEEEGLLVRKGGLEYWANVVITALRDQQGGLRGFALVTRDITARKQANAEREHLIQELHAAISDVKSLSGLLPLCASCKKVRDYQGRWHPLEVYLREHSEATLTHEFCHECAQHIQPMNSAG
;
A
#
# COMPACT_ATOMS: atom_id res chain seq x y z
N MET A 1 55.04 -54.85 -4.02
CA MET A 1 53.97 -54.09 -3.31
C MET A 1 53.69 -52.83 -4.11
N GLY A 2 52.87 -52.90 -5.16
CA GLY A 2 52.84 -51.86 -6.19
C GLY A 2 51.46 -51.26 -6.41
N GLU A 3 50.54 -52.03 -7.00
CA GLU A 3 49.30 -51.49 -7.54
C GLU A 3 48.10 -51.65 -6.60
N GLU A 4 47.87 -52.82 -6.00
CA GLU A 4 46.73 -53.03 -5.08
C GLU A 4 46.69 -52.00 -3.96
N LYS A 5 47.85 -51.71 -3.36
CA LYS A 5 47.94 -50.74 -2.27
C LYS A 5 47.72 -49.31 -2.75
N ALA A 6 48.14 -48.99 -3.98
CA ALA A 6 47.87 -47.68 -4.58
C ALA A 6 46.37 -47.53 -4.84
N ILE A 7 45.73 -48.55 -5.45
CA ILE A 7 44.29 -48.60 -5.73
C ILE A 7 43.48 -48.43 -4.44
N GLU A 8 43.78 -49.19 -3.39
CA GLU A 8 43.11 -49.06 -2.08
C GLU A 8 43.23 -47.64 -1.51
N THR A 9 44.37 -46.97 -1.73
CA THR A 9 44.58 -45.60 -1.25
C THR A 9 43.77 -44.57 -2.06
N PHE A 10 43.63 -44.78 -3.37
CA PHE A 10 42.77 -43.97 -4.24
C PHE A 10 41.28 -44.16 -3.91
N GLU A 11 40.84 -45.40 -3.65
CA GLU A 11 39.47 -45.68 -3.18
C GLU A 11 39.15 -44.99 -1.84
N ARG A 12 40.17 -44.79 -1.00
CA ARG A 12 40.07 -44.01 0.25
C ARG A 12 40.20 -42.49 0.05
N GLY A 13 40.21 -42.02 -1.19
CA GLY A 13 40.17 -40.59 -1.52
C GLY A 13 41.52 -39.92 -1.72
N ALA A 14 42.63 -40.66 -1.79
CA ALA A 14 43.88 -40.09 -2.28
C ALA A 14 43.71 -39.65 -3.74
N ILE A 15 44.29 -38.51 -4.07
CA ILE A 15 44.16 -37.87 -5.38
C ILE A 15 45.44 -38.02 -6.22
N ASP A 16 46.56 -38.42 -5.61
CA ASP A 16 47.82 -38.64 -6.29
C ASP A 16 48.77 -39.52 -5.43
N TYR A 17 49.81 -40.11 -6.04
CA TYR A 17 50.87 -40.82 -5.33
C TYR A 17 52.25 -40.54 -5.94
N VAL A 18 53.29 -40.50 -5.10
CA VAL A 18 54.67 -40.26 -5.53
C VAL A 18 55.58 -41.39 -5.05
N LEU A 19 56.26 -42.05 -5.99
CA LEU A 19 57.23 -43.10 -5.67
C LEU A 19 58.49 -42.51 -5.04
N LYS A 20 59.06 -43.20 -4.05
CA LYS A 20 60.30 -42.79 -3.35
C LYS A 20 61.50 -42.60 -4.30
N SER A 21 61.52 -43.29 -5.44
CA SER A 21 62.57 -43.14 -6.47
C SER A 21 62.40 -41.91 -7.37
N ARG A 22 61.28 -41.17 -7.27
CA ARG A 22 60.94 -40.01 -8.11
C ARG A 22 60.47 -38.80 -7.29
N LEU A 23 61.18 -38.48 -6.21
CA LEU A 23 60.84 -37.37 -5.31
C LEU A 23 60.80 -35.99 -6.00
N SER A 24 61.47 -35.81 -7.14
CA SER A 24 61.37 -34.58 -7.94
C SER A 24 59.95 -34.28 -8.43
N LYS A 25 59.06 -35.29 -8.48
CA LYS A 25 57.64 -35.13 -8.83
C LYS A 25 56.78 -34.68 -7.64
N LEU A 26 57.29 -34.73 -6.41
CA LEU A 26 56.54 -34.36 -5.21
C LEU A 26 56.15 -32.88 -5.21
N VAL A 27 57.08 -31.99 -5.55
CA VAL A 27 56.83 -30.54 -5.54
C VAL A 27 55.69 -30.15 -6.51
N PRO A 28 55.69 -30.58 -7.79
CA PRO A 28 54.56 -30.33 -8.70
C PRO A 28 53.23 -30.90 -8.22
N VAL A 29 53.23 -32.11 -7.64
CA VAL A 29 52.01 -32.78 -7.14
C VAL A 29 51.42 -32.01 -5.96
N VAL A 30 52.25 -31.62 -4.98
CA VAL A 30 51.82 -30.82 -3.83
C VAL A 30 51.33 -29.44 -4.29
N GLN A 31 52.03 -28.78 -5.21
CA GLN A 31 51.59 -27.49 -5.76
C GLN A 31 50.24 -27.58 -6.49
N ARG A 32 49.99 -28.67 -7.22
CA ARG A 32 48.69 -28.94 -7.86
C ARG A 32 47.61 -29.15 -6.81
N ALA A 33 47.85 -30.03 -5.84
CA ALA A 33 46.88 -30.33 -4.79
C ALA A 33 46.51 -29.09 -3.96
N VAL A 34 47.48 -28.22 -3.64
CA VAL A 34 47.23 -26.96 -2.93
C VAL A 34 46.38 -26.00 -3.77
N ARG A 35 46.62 -25.91 -5.08
CA ARG A 35 45.84 -25.05 -5.98
C ARG A 35 44.39 -25.50 -6.07
N GLU A 36 44.17 -26.80 -6.31
CA GLU A 36 42.83 -27.38 -6.37
C GLU A 36 42.08 -27.27 -5.04
N ALA A 37 42.77 -27.46 -3.91
CA ALA A 37 42.18 -27.28 -2.59
C ALA A 37 41.76 -25.82 -2.36
N ARG A 38 42.56 -24.85 -2.81
CA ARG A 38 42.21 -23.41 -2.74
C ARG A 38 41.01 -23.09 -3.63
N GLU A 39 40.99 -23.57 -4.86
CA GLU A 39 39.87 -23.34 -5.80
C GLU A 39 38.56 -23.94 -5.24
N ARG A 40 38.62 -25.16 -4.69
CA ARG A 40 37.46 -25.78 -4.02
C ARG A 40 37.02 -24.99 -2.78
N ALA A 41 37.95 -24.58 -1.94
CA ALA A 41 37.63 -23.80 -0.75
C ALA A 41 37.01 -22.43 -1.10
N GLU A 42 37.53 -21.76 -2.12
CA GLU A 42 36.99 -20.49 -2.61
C GLU A 42 35.58 -20.66 -3.20
N ARG A 43 35.36 -21.71 -4.00
CA ARG A 43 34.03 -22.03 -4.54
C ARG A 43 33.02 -22.29 -3.42
N LEU A 44 33.38 -23.12 -2.44
CA LEU A 44 32.51 -23.42 -1.30
C LEU A 44 32.18 -22.17 -0.48
N LYS A 45 33.18 -21.30 -0.29
CA LYS A 45 32.99 -20.02 0.40
C LYS A 45 32.03 -19.10 -0.37
N GLN A 46 32.16 -19.02 -1.70
CA GLN A 46 31.27 -18.23 -2.55
C GLN A 46 29.84 -18.78 -2.54
N GLU A 47 29.67 -20.10 -2.65
CA GLU A 47 28.37 -20.77 -2.56
C GLU A 47 27.73 -20.53 -1.17
N GLN A 48 28.50 -20.56 -0.10
CA GLN A 48 28.00 -20.30 1.26
C GLN A 48 27.60 -18.83 1.45
N VAL A 49 28.41 -17.87 1.00
CA VAL A 49 28.07 -16.44 1.07
C VAL A 49 26.79 -16.14 0.28
N LEU A 50 26.65 -16.74 -0.91
CA LEU A 50 25.44 -16.61 -1.72
C LEU A 50 24.23 -17.18 -0.97
N ARG A 51 24.35 -18.39 -0.44
CA ARG A 51 23.28 -19.05 0.32
C ARG A 51 22.86 -18.25 1.55
N GLU A 52 23.80 -17.76 2.34
CA GLU A 52 23.50 -16.92 3.51
C GLU A 52 22.79 -15.62 3.12
N SER A 53 23.19 -15.01 2.00
CA SER A 53 22.52 -13.82 1.47
C SER A 53 21.08 -14.11 1.03
N GLU A 54 20.87 -15.21 0.31
CA GLU A 54 19.54 -15.66 -0.15
C GLU A 54 18.62 -16.00 1.03
N GLU A 55 19.13 -16.70 2.03
CA GLU A 55 18.37 -17.06 3.26
C GLU A 55 17.98 -15.81 4.04
N ARG A 56 18.89 -14.83 4.20
CA ARG A 56 18.58 -13.54 4.83
C ARG A 56 17.53 -12.75 4.07
N PHE A 57 17.65 -12.67 2.75
CA PHE A 57 16.67 -11.98 1.92
C PHE A 57 15.29 -12.64 2.00
N ARG A 58 15.24 -13.97 1.95
CA ARG A 58 14.00 -14.73 2.10
C ARG A 58 13.33 -14.46 3.44
N ALA A 59 14.10 -14.49 4.54
CA ALA A 59 13.57 -14.21 5.87
C ALA A 59 12.96 -12.79 5.99
N LEU A 60 13.59 -11.79 5.38
CA LEU A 60 13.05 -10.42 5.35
C LEU A 60 11.72 -10.34 4.60
N VAL A 61 11.62 -11.01 3.44
CA VAL A 61 10.42 -10.96 2.59
C VAL A 61 9.27 -11.79 3.18
N GLU A 62 9.56 -12.94 3.80
CA GLU A 62 8.55 -13.79 4.45
C GLU A 62 8.03 -13.19 5.77
N GLY A 63 8.84 -12.39 6.46
CA GLY A 63 8.46 -11.73 7.71
C GLY A 63 7.43 -10.61 7.55
N VAL A 64 7.26 -10.07 6.34
CA VAL A 64 6.32 -8.97 6.08
C VAL A 64 4.94 -9.54 5.71
N LYS A 65 4.01 -9.52 6.68
CA LYS A 65 2.64 -10.01 6.50
C LYS A 65 1.67 -8.98 5.91
N ASP A 66 1.93 -7.69 6.13
CA ASP A 66 1.04 -6.61 5.66
C ASP A 66 1.16 -6.31 4.15
N TYR A 67 2.10 -6.97 3.47
CA TYR A 67 2.36 -6.80 2.05
C TYR A 67 2.43 -8.15 1.35
N ALA A 68 1.70 -8.25 0.25
CA ALA A 68 1.84 -9.31 -0.71
C ALA A 68 2.97 -8.95 -1.66
N ILE A 69 4.04 -9.73 -1.65
CA ILE A 69 5.23 -9.52 -2.47
C ILE A 69 5.41 -10.75 -3.35
N CYS A 70 5.43 -10.54 -4.65
CA CYS A 70 5.66 -11.60 -5.62
C CYS A 70 6.42 -11.08 -6.84
N MET A 71 7.12 -11.99 -7.50
CA MET A 71 7.82 -11.73 -8.75
C MET A 71 6.96 -12.25 -9.89
N LEU A 72 7.01 -11.57 -11.03
CA LEU A 72 6.42 -12.01 -12.29
C LEU A 72 7.54 -12.25 -13.31
N ASP A 73 7.36 -13.24 -14.18
CA ASP A 73 8.17 -13.39 -15.39
C ASP A 73 7.84 -12.31 -16.43
N ARG A 74 8.47 -12.38 -17.61
CA ARG A 74 8.30 -11.39 -18.69
C ARG A 74 6.87 -11.39 -19.24
N GLU A 75 6.19 -12.51 -19.14
CA GLU A 75 4.84 -12.75 -19.60
C GLU A 75 3.78 -12.44 -18.53
N GLY A 76 4.18 -11.95 -17.35
CA GLY A 76 3.26 -11.60 -16.26
C GLY A 76 2.80 -12.78 -15.40
N ARG A 77 3.49 -13.92 -15.46
CA ARG A 77 3.17 -15.10 -14.64
C ARG A 77 3.94 -15.07 -13.33
N VAL A 78 3.28 -15.46 -12.26
CA VAL A 78 3.84 -15.45 -10.92
C VAL A 78 5.00 -16.44 -10.83
N SER A 79 6.18 -15.99 -10.42
CA SER A 79 7.39 -16.80 -10.27
C SER A 79 7.86 -16.93 -8.81
N SER A 80 7.39 -16.06 -7.92
CA SER A 80 7.62 -16.19 -6.48
C SER A 80 6.41 -15.76 -5.69
N TRP A 81 6.32 -16.18 -4.44
CA TRP A 81 5.17 -15.90 -3.57
C TRP A 81 5.64 -15.85 -2.12
N ASN A 82 5.45 -14.72 -1.43
CA ASN A 82 5.76 -14.63 -0.01
C ASN A 82 4.54 -15.00 0.86
N THR A 83 4.80 -15.25 2.15
CA THR A 83 3.75 -15.55 3.14
C THR A 83 2.67 -14.47 3.16
N GLY A 84 3.03 -13.18 3.12
CA GLY A 84 2.06 -12.08 3.07
C GLY A 84 1.10 -12.15 1.87
N ALA A 85 1.57 -12.63 0.72
CA ALA A 85 0.74 -12.83 -0.47
C ALA A 85 -0.28 -13.97 -0.28
N GLU A 86 0.08 -15.02 0.44
CA GLU A 86 -0.87 -16.08 0.82
C GLU A 86 -1.98 -15.53 1.72
N TRP A 87 -1.63 -14.77 2.76
CA TRP A 87 -2.59 -14.18 3.69
C TRP A 87 -3.53 -13.19 2.99
N ILE A 88 -2.98 -12.29 2.17
CA ILE A 88 -3.78 -11.25 1.53
C ILE A 88 -4.59 -11.82 0.36
N LYS A 89 -4.01 -12.63 -0.52
CA LYS A 89 -4.71 -13.06 -1.74
C LYS A 89 -5.43 -14.39 -1.59
N GLY A 90 -5.14 -15.16 -0.53
CA GLY A 90 -5.80 -16.43 -0.22
C GLY A 90 -5.33 -17.63 -1.06
N TYR A 91 -4.33 -17.44 -1.93
CA TYR A 91 -3.74 -18.51 -2.73
C TYR A 91 -2.47 -19.05 -2.06
N GLN A 92 -2.32 -20.37 -2.06
CA GLN A 92 -1.05 -21.01 -1.71
C GLN A 92 -0.04 -20.82 -2.84
N ALA A 93 1.25 -20.78 -2.51
CA ALA A 93 2.32 -20.67 -3.51
C ALA A 93 2.21 -21.73 -4.63
N SER A 94 1.92 -22.99 -4.25
CA SER A 94 1.76 -24.11 -5.18
C SER A 94 0.59 -23.98 -6.16
N GLU A 95 -0.39 -23.14 -5.85
CA GLU A 95 -1.57 -22.95 -6.69
C GLU A 95 -1.37 -21.83 -7.71
N ILE A 96 -0.57 -20.82 -7.37
CA ILE A 96 -0.51 -19.55 -8.09
C ILE A 96 0.77 -19.38 -8.92
N ILE A 97 1.87 -20.03 -8.53
CA ILE A 97 3.10 -20.00 -9.32
C ILE A 97 2.83 -20.56 -10.73
N GLY A 98 3.29 -19.84 -11.75
CA GLY A 98 3.05 -20.12 -13.17
C GLY A 98 1.73 -19.58 -13.72
N ARG A 99 0.77 -19.16 -12.87
CA ARG A 99 -0.46 -18.50 -13.32
C ARG A 99 -0.21 -17.04 -13.65
N HIS A 100 -0.96 -16.52 -14.61
CA HIS A 100 -0.92 -15.11 -14.94
C HIS A 100 -1.55 -14.26 -13.83
N PHE A 101 -0.92 -13.13 -13.49
CA PHE A 101 -1.36 -12.27 -12.38
C PHE A 101 -2.73 -11.58 -12.62
N SER A 102 -3.24 -11.58 -13.86
CA SER A 102 -4.57 -11.05 -14.18
C SER A 102 -5.69 -11.71 -13.39
N CYS A 103 -5.49 -12.92 -12.86
CA CYS A 103 -6.46 -13.58 -11.97
C CYS A 103 -6.74 -12.84 -10.65
N PHE A 104 -5.94 -11.82 -10.29
CA PHE A 104 -6.18 -10.96 -9.15
C PHE A 104 -7.12 -9.79 -9.45
N TYR A 105 -7.57 -9.63 -10.69
CA TYR A 105 -8.42 -8.53 -11.12
C TYR A 105 -9.88 -8.96 -11.33
N PRO A 106 -10.86 -8.07 -11.08
CA PRO A 106 -12.24 -8.28 -11.51
C PRO A 106 -12.34 -8.52 -13.02
N ARG A 107 -13.40 -9.19 -13.46
CA ARG A 107 -13.57 -9.57 -14.87
C ARG A 107 -13.61 -8.37 -15.81
N GLU A 108 -14.19 -7.27 -15.34
CA GLU A 108 -14.33 -6.00 -16.04
C GLU A 108 -12.96 -5.34 -16.26
N ALA A 109 -12.07 -5.44 -15.25
CA ALA A 109 -10.70 -4.96 -15.35
C ALA A 109 -9.86 -5.81 -16.32
N ILE A 110 -10.07 -7.13 -16.34
CA ILE A 110 -9.45 -8.02 -17.33
C ILE A 110 -9.95 -7.68 -18.74
N ALA A 111 -11.26 -7.52 -18.92
CA ALA A 111 -11.87 -7.23 -20.22
C ALA A 111 -11.41 -5.88 -20.81
N SER A 112 -11.08 -4.91 -19.96
CA SER A 112 -10.52 -3.61 -20.36
C SER A 112 -9.00 -3.64 -20.59
N GLY A 113 -8.33 -4.78 -20.38
CA GLY A 113 -6.89 -4.94 -20.56
C GLY A 113 -6.06 -4.18 -19.52
N LEU A 114 -6.62 -3.90 -18.34
CA LEU A 114 -5.93 -3.18 -17.28
C LEU A 114 -4.61 -3.85 -16.85
N PRO A 115 -4.56 -5.19 -16.63
CA PRO A 115 -3.32 -5.87 -16.24
C PRO A 115 -2.19 -5.67 -17.28
N GLU A 116 -2.50 -5.85 -18.55
CA GLU A 116 -1.52 -5.73 -19.64
C GLU A 116 -1.03 -4.29 -19.79
N ARG A 117 -1.92 -3.31 -19.65
CA ARG A 117 -1.56 -1.88 -19.64
C ARG A 117 -0.68 -1.53 -18.44
N ALA A 118 -0.92 -2.12 -17.28
CA ALA A 118 -0.12 -1.91 -16.08
C ALA A 118 1.32 -2.42 -16.28
N LEU A 119 1.49 -3.63 -16.85
CA LEU A 119 2.82 -4.14 -17.23
C LEU A 119 3.48 -3.26 -18.29
N ALA A 120 2.76 -2.88 -19.35
CA ALA A 120 3.30 -2.03 -20.41
C ALA A 120 3.79 -0.68 -19.87
N ARG A 121 3.03 -0.06 -18.97
CA ARG A 121 3.44 1.20 -18.31
C ARG A 121 4.67 0.99 -17.43
N ALA A 122 4.71 -0.08 -16.63
CA ALA A 122 5.89 -0.41 -15.83
C ALA A 122 7.14 -0.64 -16.70
N ILE A 123 7.00 -1.22 -17.89
CA ILE A 123 8.13 -1.33 -18.85
C ILE A 123 8.62 0.05 -19.26
N VAL A 124 7.73 0.95 -19.68
CA VAL A 124 8.11 2.27 -20.22
C VAL A 124 8.65 3.20 -19.13
N GLU A 125 7.95 3.28 -18.01
CA GLU A 125 8.21 4.25 -16.93
C GLU A 125 9.10 3.67 -15.82
N GLY A 126 9.38 2.37 -15.85
CA GLY A 126 10.11 1.63 -14.82
C GLY A 126 9.25 1.21 -13.63
N ARG A 127 8.12 1.90 -13.39
CA ARG A 127 7.18 1.64 -12.32
C ARG A 127 5.76 1.98 -12.73
N PHE A 128 4.80 1.24 -12.21
CA PHE A 128 3.37 1.53 -12.25
C PHE A 128 2.81 1.45 -10.83
N GLU A 129 1.90 2.37 -10.48
CA GLU A 129 1.23 2.37 -9.18
C GLU A 129 -0.22 2.82 -9.31
N GLU A 130 -1.14 2.08 -8.72
CA GLU A 130 -2.57 2.41 -8.71
C GLU A 130 -3.27 1.86 -7.46
N GLU A 131 -4.31 2.56 -7.00
CA GLU A 131 -5.29 2.04 -6.05
C GLU A 131 -6.53 1.53 -6.80
N GLY A 132 -6.95 0.30 -6.53
CA GLY A 132 -8.09 -0.29 -7.22
C GLY A 132 -8.68 -1.49 -6.49
N LEU A 133 -9.82 -1.96 -7.00
CA LEU A 133 -10.42 -3.21 -6.56
C LEU A 133 -9.66 -4.40 -7.16
N LEU A 134 -9.30 -5.34 -6.30
CA LEU A 134 -8.76 -6.64 -6.66
C LEU A 134 -9.64 -7.75 -6.09
N VAL A 135 -9.49 -8.96 -6.62
CA VAL A 135 -10.17 -10.15 -6.15
C VAL A 135 -9.20 -11.12 -5.46
N ARG A 136 -9.64 -11.68 -4.34
CA ARG A 136 -8.96 -12.77 -3.64
C ARG A 136 -9.36 -14.12 -4.25
N LYS A 137 -8.70 -15.19 -3.82
CA LYS A 137 -9.20 -16.56 -4.03
C LYS A 137 -10.64 -16.65 -3.49
N GLY A 138 -11.53 -17.19 -4.31
CA GLY A 138 -12.97 -17.25 -3.99
C GLY A 138 -13.77 -16.04 -4.48
N GLY A 139 -13.12 -15.01 -5.05
CA GLY A 139 -13.80 -13.90 -5.73
C GLY A 139 -14.18 -12.72 -4.83
N LEU A 140 -13.84 -12.75 -3.53
CA LEU A 140 -14.09 -11.61 -2.65
C LEU A 140 -13.25 -10.41 -3.08
N GLU A 141 -13.91 -9.29 -3.32
CA GLU A 141 -13.26 -8.03 -3.68
C GLU A 141 -12.68 -7.31 -2.47
N TYR A 142 -11.57 -6.61 -2.68
CA TYR A 142 -10.93 -5.77 -1.68
C TYR A 142 -10.19 -4.60 -2.33
N TRP A 143 -10.04 -3.52 -1.57
CA TRP A 143 -9.27 -2.37 -2.03
C TRP A 143 -7.79 -2.61 -1.81
N ALA A 144 -7.01 -2.41 -2.86
CA ALA A 144 -5.58 -2.60 -2.85
C ALA A 144 -4.85 -1.39 -3.42
N ASN A 145 -3.69 -1.07 -2.87
CA ASN A 145 -2.65 -0.30 -3.57
C ASN A 145 -1.68 -1.30 -4.19
N VAL A 146 -1.46 -1.17 -5.49
CA VAL A 146 -0.65 -2.10 -6.29
C VAL A 146 0.50 -1.33 -6.91
N VAL A 147 1.72 -1.83 -6.69
CA VAL A 147 2.94 -1.31 -7.28
C VAL A 147 3.58 -2.40 -8.13
N ILE A 148 3.85 -2.09 -9.39
CA ILE A 148 4.57 -2.97 -10.33
C ILE A 148 5.87 -2.26 -10.73
N THR A 149 7.00 -2.89 -10.46
CA THR A 149 8.32 -2.37 -10.84
C THR A 149 8.93 -3.28 -11.90
N ALA A 150 9.35 -2.73 -13.03
CA ALA A 150 10.05 -3.48 -14.05
C ALA A 150 11.48 -3.79 -13.60
N LEU A 151 11.86 -5.06 -13.67
CA LEU A 151 13.19 -5.53 -13.29
C LEU A 151 14.02 -5.73 -14.54
N ARG A 152 15.21 -5.12 -14.57
CA ARG A 152 16.10 -5.13 -15.73
C ARG A 152 17.43 -5.77 -15.39
N ASP A 153 18.06 -6.40 -16.38
CA ASP A 153 19.44 -6.88 -16.29
C ASP A 153 20.45 -5.73 -16.47
N GLN A 154 21.74 -6.05 -16.36
CA GLN A 154 22.84 -5.08 -16.53
C GLN A 154 22.91 -4.49 -17.95
N GLN A 155 22.26 -5.11 -18.92
CA GLN A 155 22.21 -4.69 -20.32
C GLN A 155 20.92 -3.89 -20.63
N GLY A 156 20.05 -3.68 -19.62
CA GLY A 156 18.78 -2.98 -19.76
C GLY A 156 17.61 -3.86 -20.22
N GLY A 157 17.85 -5.15 -20.48
CA GLY A 157 16.84 -6.12 -20.88
C GLY A 157 15.86 -6.41 -19.76
N LEU A 158 14.56 -6.48 -20.07
CA LEU A 158 13.53 -6.83 -19.09
C LEU A 158 13.78 -8.27 -18.60
N ARG A 159 13.84 -8.50 -17.29
CA ARG A 159 13.88 -9.85 -16.68
C ARG A 159 12.51 -10.30 -16.18
N GLY A 160 11.64 -9.36 -15.83
CA GLY A 160 10.33 -9.61 -15.25
C GLY A 160 9.88 -8.41 -14.44
N PHE A 161 9.03 -8.64 -13.43
CA PHE A 161 8.47 -7.59 -12.61
C PHE A 161 8.49 -7.95 -11.13
N ALA A 162 8.62 -6.95 -10.27
CA ALA A 162 8.26 -7.06 -8.85
C ALA A 162 6.86 -6.48 -8.67
N LEU A 163 5.95 -7.27 -8.10
CA LEU A 163 4.58 -6.88 -7.77
C LEU A 163 4.47 -6.81 -6.24
N VAL A 164 4.18 -5.61 -5.73
CA VAL A 164 3.88 -5.37 -4.31
C VAL A 164 2.42 -4.94 -4.21
N THR A 165 1.66 -5.59 -3.36
CA THR A 165 0.26 -5.26 -3.11
C THR A 165 0.02 -5.06 -1.62
N ARG A 166 -0.57 -3.92 -1.26
CA ARG A 166 -1.01 -3.62 0.09
C ARG A 166 -2.52 -3.60 0.15
N ASP A 167 -3.11 -4.31 1.11
CA ASP A 167 -4.53 -4.19 1.41
C ASP A 167 -4.80 -2.85 2.10
N ILE A 168 -5.67 -2.05 1.51
CA ILE A 168 -6.05 -0.72 2.01
C ILE A 168 -7.54 -0.64 2.35
N THR A 169 -8.24 -1.78 2.42
CA THR A 169 -9.68 -1.87 2.68
C THR A 169 -10.04 -1.21 4.01
N ALA A 170 -9.32 -1.54 5.08
CA ALA A 170 -9.55 -0.94 6.40
C ALA A 170 -9.34 0.58 6.39
N ARG A 171 -8.34 1.09 5.65
CA ARG A 171 -8.10 2.52 5.49
C ARG A 171 -9.25 3.20 4.74
N LYS A 172 -9.74 2.61 3.65
CA LYS A 172 -10.87 3.14 2.87
C LYS A 172 -12.15 3.17 3.71
N GLN A 173 -12.42 2.12 4.48
CA GLN A 173 -13.57 2.04 5.39
C GLN A 173 -13.49 3.10 6.50
N ALA A 174 -12.33 3.26 7.14
CA ALA A 174 -12.14 4.28 8.18
C ALA A 174 -12.31 5.70 7.63
N ASN A 175 -11.84 5.97 6.41
CA ASN A 175 -12.03 7.27 5.76
C ASN A 175 -13.51 7.52 5.40
N ALA A 176 -14.21 6.52 4.86
CA ALA A 176 -15.62 6.63 4.53
C ALA A 176 -16.48 6.88 5.78
N GLU A 177 -16.20 6.16 6.87
CA GLU A 177 -16.88 6.38 8.15
C GLU A 177 -16.63 7.79 8.70
N ARG A 178 -15.38 8.26 8.63
CA ARG A 178 -15.04 9.62 9.05
C ARG A 178 -15.79 10.67 8.22
N GLU A 179 -15.84 10.50 6.90
CA GLU A 179 -16.58 11.41 6.00
C GLU A 179 -18.07 11.41 6.31
N HIS A 180 -18.65 10.23 6.58
CA HIS A 180 -20.03 10.09 7.00
C HIS A 180 -20.32 10.84 8.30
N LEU A 181 -19.50 10.65 9.35
CA LEU A 181 -19.65 11.37 10.62
C LEU A 181 -19.48 12.89 10.47
N ILE A 182 -18.61 13.36 9.58
CA ILE A 182 -18.46 14.79 9.28
C ILE A 182 -19.73 15.33 8.62
N GLN A 183 -20.34 14.57 7.69
CA GLN A 183 -21.59 14.95 7.04
C GLN A 183 -22.75 14.99 8.03
N GLU A 184 -22.86 13.98 8.91
CA GLU A 184 -23.86 13.96 9.99
C GLU A 184 -23.71 15.15 10.93
N LEU A 185 -22.47 15.46 11.34
CA LEU A 185 -22.19 16.62 12.19
C LEU A 185 -22.55 17.93 11.50
N HIS A 186 -22.21 18.09 10.21
CA HIS A 186 -22.58 19.28 9.44
C HIS A 186 -24.11 19.43 9.33
N ALA A 187 -24.84 18.34 9.09
CA ALA A 187 -26.30 18.36 9.06
C ALA A 187 -26.89 18.77 10.42
N ALA A 188 -26.42 18.16 11.52
CA ALA A 188 -26.90 18.49 12.87
C ALA A 188 -26.59 19.95 13.27
N ILE A 189 -25.42 20.47 12.91
CA ILE A 189 -25.07 21.89 13.14
C ILE A 189 -25.97 22.81 12.32
N SER A 190 -26.28 22.46 11.08
CA SER A 190 -27.20 23.25 10.24
C SER A 190 -28.60 23.32 10.86
N ASP A 191 -29.09 22.22 11.43
CA ASP A 191 -30.42 22.16 12.04
C ASP A 191 -30.53 23.04 13.30
N VAL A 192 -29.49 23.04 14.15
CA VAL A 192 -29.42 23.91 15.35
C VAL A 192 -29.36 25.41 14.99
N LYS A 193 -28.77 25.74 13.85
CA LYS A 193 -28.58 27.13 13.39
C LYS A 193 -29.82 27.75 12.74
N SER A 194 -30.88 26.98 12.53
CA SER A 194 -32.18 27.53 12.15
C SER A 194 -32.98 27.87 13.41
N LEU A 195 -33.38 29.14 13.58
CA LEU A 195 -34.45 29.49 14.51
C LEU A 195 -35.71 28.74 14.07
N SER A 196 -35.94 27.58 14.67
CA SER A 196 -37.04 26.68 14.30
C SER A 196 -38.08 26.64 15.43
N GLY A 197 -39.36 26.56 15.04
CA GLY A 197 -40.51 26.53 15.96
C GLY A 197 -41.22 27.88 16.17
N LEU A 198 -42.22 27.88 17.05
CA LEU A 198 -43.00 29.07 17.41
C LEU A 198 -42.27 29.89 18.47
N LEU A 199 -41.80 31.09 18.10
CA LEU A 199 -41.24 32.04 19.06
C LEU A 199 -42.37 32.73 19.85
N PRO A 200 -42.40 32.64 21.19
CA PRO A 200 -43.41 33.30 22.01
C PRO A 200 -43.13 34.81 22.09
N LEU A 201 -43.78 35.58 21.22
CA LEU A 201 -43.67 37.04 21.17
C LEU A 201 -44.77 37.72 21.98
N CYS A 202 -44.42 38.75 22.75
CA CYS A 202 -45.39 39.63 23.39
C CYS A 202 -46.11 40.45 22.33
N ALA A 203 -47.44 40.38 22.28
CA ALA A 203 -48.24 41.09 21.29
C ALA A 203 -48.06 42.62 21.33
N SER A 204 -47.83 43.18 22.52
CA SER A 204 -47.73 44.63 22.76
C SER A 204 -46.32 45.19 22.48
N CYS A 205 -45.27 44.61 23.06
CA CYS A 205 -43.91 45.16 22.99
C CYS A 205 -42.94 44.35 22.12
N LYS A 206 -43.41 43.28 21.47
CA LYS A 206 -42.63 42.41 20.57
C LYS A 206 -41.37 41.78 21.16
N LYS A 207 -41.23 41.77 22.50
CA LYS A 207 -40.20 40.96 23.19
C LYS A 207 -40.46 39.48 22.99
N VAL A 208 -39.40 38.68 23.03
CA VAL A 208 -39.46 37.21 22.95
C VAL A 208 -39.18 36.60 24.32
N ARG A 209 -39.87 35.51 24.65
CA ARG A 209 -39.66 34.76 25.90
C ARG A 209 -38.71 33.59 25.67
N ASP A 210 -37.63 33.51 26.46
CA ASP A 210 -36.70 32.38 26.42
C ASP A 210 -37.26 31.12 27.10
N TYR A 211 -36.50 30.01 27.03
CA TYR A 211 -36.86 28.74 27.66
C TYR A 211 -36.88 28.79 29.19
N GLN A 212 -36.27 29.81 29.80
CA GLN A 212 -36.27 30.05 31.24
C GLN A 212 -37.41 30.98 31.67
N GLY A 213 -38.27 31.42 30.73
CA GLY A 213 -39.41 32.29 30.98
C GLY A 213 -39.09 33.79 31.05
N ARG A 214 -37.86 34.21 30.74
CA ARG A 214 -37.45 35.62 30.76
C ARG A 214 -37.75 36.31 29.43
N TRP A 215 -38.01 37.61 29.47
CA TRP A 215 -38.35 38.41 28.29
C TRP A 215 -37.17 39.25 27.80
N HIS A 216 -36.82 39.08 26.53
CA HIS A 216 -35.71 39.77 25.87
C HIS A 216 -36.20 40.60 24.68
N PRO A 217 -35.54 41.72 24.33
CA PRO A 217 -35.74 42.36 23.04
C PRO A 217 -35.50 41.35 21.90
N LEU A 218 -36.39 41.32 20.91
CA LEU A 218 -36.31 40.37 19.81
C LEU A 218 -34.97 40.47 19.07
N GLU A 219 -34.49 41.68 18.82
CA GLU A 219 -33.20 41.95 18.17
C GLU A 219 -32.00 41.32 18.90
N VAL A 220 -31.97 41.38 20.24
CA VAL A 220 -30.89 40.80 21.06
C VAL A 220 -30.96 39.29 20.96
N TYR A 221 -32.16 38.73 21.14
CA TYR A 221 -32.37 37.30 21.05
C TYR A 221 -32.03 36.74 19.66
N LEU A 222 -32.43 37.42 18.58
CA LEU A 222 -32.10 37.03 17.21
C LEU A 222 -30.59 37.07 16.94
N ARG A 223 -29.85 38.06 17.46
CA ARG A 223 -28.38 38.10 17.32
C ARG A 223 -27.68 36.98 18.08
N GLU A 224 -28.19 36.62 19.25
CA GLU A 224 -27.60 35.56 20.08
C GLU A 224 -27.94 34.15 19.58
N HIS A 225 -29.05 34.00 18.86
CA HIS A 225 -29.61 32.69 18.49
C HIS A 225 -29.80 32.51 16.97
N SER A 226 -29.25 33.40 16.13
CA SER A 226 -29.23 33.25 14.68
C SER A 226 -28.00 33.93 14.04
N GLU A 227 -27.68 33.56 12.81
CA GLU A 227 -26.60 34.19 12.03
C GLU A 227 -27.07 35.46 11.28
N ALA A 228 -28.28 35.96 11.55
CA ALA A 228 -28.83 37.12 10.85
C ALA A 228 -28.14 38.43 11.27
N THR A 229 -27.59 39.15 10.29
CA THR A 229 -27.13 40.53 10.51
C THR A 229 -28.32 41.48 10.36
N LEU A 230 -28.73 42.10 11.46
CA LEU A 230 -29.87 43.03 11.46
C LEU A 230 -29.43 44.45 11.09
N THR A 231 -29.99 44.99 10.01
CA THR A 231 -29.92 46.40 9.66
C THR A 231 -31.18 47.13 10.13
N HIS A 232 -31.07 48.43 10.39
CA HIS A 232 -32.20 49.26 10.80
C HIS A 232 -32.56 50.21 9.66
N GLU A 233 -33.76 50.02 9.11
CA GLU A 233 -34.33 50.91 8.10
C GLU A 233 -35.78 51.24 8.50
N PHE A 234 -36.23 52.46 8.18
CA PHE A 234 -37.63 52.80 8.32
C PHE A 234 -38.41 52.22 7.15
N CYS A 235 -39.45 51.43 7.42
CA CYS A 235 -40.39 51.04 6.38
C CYS A 235 -41.15 52.26 5.86
N HIS A 236 -41.78 52.12 4.69
CA HIS A 236 -42.52 53.20 4.03
C HIS A 236 -43.57 53.87 4.93
N GLU A 237 -44.32 53.10 5.72
CA GLU A 237 -45.34 53.64 6.63
C GLU A 237 -44.73 54.42 7.80
N CYS A 238 -43.68 53.88 8.44
CA CYS A 238 -42.98 54.56 9.51
C CYS A 238 -42.30 55.85 9.01
N ALA A 239 -41.72 55.81 7.81
CA ALA A 239 -41.09 56.98 7.19
C ALA A 239 -42.08 58.13 6.96
N GLN A 240 -43.35 57.84 6.67
CA GLN A 240 -44.40 58.86 6.51
C GLN A 240 -44.78 59.55 7.82
N HIS A 241 -44.57 58.90 8.97
CA HIS A 241 -44.90 59.43 10.29
C HIS A 241 -43.75 60.19 10.96
N ILE A 242 -42.52 60.06 10.44
CA ILE A 242 -41.37 60.83 10.89
C ILE A 242 -41.40 62.17 10.16
N GLN A 243 -42.08 63.17 10.74
CA GLN A 243 -41.96 64.54 10.25
C GLN A 243 -40.50 65.03 10.43
N PRO A 244 -39.91 65.73 9.46
CA PRO A 244 -38.63 66.37 9.66
C PRO A 244 -38.77 67.46 10.73
N MET A 245 -38.13 67.30 11.90
CA MET A 245 -37.99 68.36 12.91
C MET A 245 -37.00 69.45 12.45
N ASN A 246 -37.24 70.08 11.30
CA ASN A 246 -36.48 71.27 10.89
C ASN A 246 -37.39 72.26 10.15
N SER A 247 -37.94 73.22 10.90
CA SER A 247 -38.13 74.62 10.47
C SER A 247 -38.80 75.46 11.57
N ALA A 248 -37.99 75.93 12.51
CA ALA A 248 -38.14 77.20 13.23
C ALA A 248 -36.75 77.45 13.86
N GLY A 249 -35.99 78.47 13.48
CA GLY A 249 -36.40 79.87 13.54
C GLY A 249 -35.94 80.40 14.88
#